data_AF-A0A183K6T7-F1
#
_entry.id   AF-A0A183K6T7-F1
#
_cell.length_a   1.000
_cell.length_b   1.000
_cell.length_c   1.000
_cell.angle_alpha   90.00
_cell.angle_beta   90.00
_cell.angle_gamma   90.00
#
_symmetry.space_group_name_H-M   'P 1'
#
loop_
_entity.id
_entity.type
_entity.pdbx_description
1 polymer ?
#
loop_
_entity_poly.entity_id
_entity_poly.type
_entity_poly.pdbx_seq_one_letter_code
_entity_poly.pdbx_strand_id
1 'polypeptide(L)'
;MTYYSRYVDDTFIVCNNQQHATNLLKCINEAHPNIHFTMEHEKENKFHFLDIAMKRGKDGTVQRSVYKKGTWDEIYLSFNSFCTINCIKALAKTLFHRTERMCTADTLEEEVMSVKKCLRNNGYPLKFIEKYGKREDKIP
;
A
#
# COMPACT_ATOMS: atom_id res chain seq x y z
N MET A 1 -7.51 -4.07 23.61
CA MET A 1 -7.43 -4.08 22.14
C MET A 1 -8.45 -3.07 21.65
N THR A 2 -8.03 -2.11 20.83
CA THR A 2 -8.89 -1.01 20.38
C THR A 2 -9.28 -1.13 18.90
N TYR A 3 -8.56 -1.95 18.13
CA TYR A 3 -8.86 -2.20 16.72
C TYR A 3 -8.38 -3.58 16.27
N TYR A 4 -9.14 -4.20 15.37
CA TYR A 4 -8.82 -5.44 14.66
C TYR A 4 -9.13 -5.29 13.18
N SER A 5 -8.24 -5.73 12.32
CA SER A 5 -8.55 -6.02 10.93
C SER A 5 -7.77 -7.24 10.47
N ARG A 6 -8.31 -7.96 9.50
CA ARG A 6 -7.70 -9.16 8.93
C ARG A 6 -7.92 -9.21 7.43
N TYR A 7 -6.87 -9.56 6.70
CA TYR A 7 -6.91 -9.88 5.28
C TYR A 7 -6.23 -11.23 5.06
N VAL A 8 -7.02 -12.26 4.76
CA VAL A 8 -6.54 -13.66 4.63
C VAL A 8 -5.74 -14.10 5.87
N ASP A 9 -4.42 -14.17 5.80
CA ASP A 9 -3.49 -14.55 6.86
C ASP A 9 -2.88 -13.35 7.60
N ASP A 10 -2.90 -12.16 7.00
CA ASP A 10 -2.37 -10.94 7.60
C ASP A 10 -3.38 -10.29 8.57
N THR A 11 -2.91 -9.93 9.77
CA THR A 11 -3.72 -9.23 10.79
C THR A 11 -3.10 -7.89 11.17
N PHE A 12 -3.95 -6.89 11.38
CA PHE A 12 -3.57 -5.59 11.94
C PHE A 12 -4.33 -5.37 13.25
N ILE A 13 -3.59 -5.22 14.35
CA ILE A 13 -4.15 -5.13 15.70
C ILE A 13 -3.58 -3.90 16.40
N VAL A 14 -4.44 -3.09 17.01
CA VAL A 14 -4.01 -1.97 17.86
C VAL A 14 -4.16 -2.38 19.32
N CYS A 15 -3.02 -2.43 20.01
CA CYS A 15 -2.89 -2.75 21.43
C CYS A 15 -2.56 -1.49 22.25
N ASN A 16 -2.91 -1.51 23.53
CA ASN A 16 -2.71 -0.36 24.43
C ASN A 16 -1.21 -0.07 24.67
N ASN A 17 -0.39 -1.12 24.68
CA ASN A 17 1.05 -1.07 24.85
C ASN A 17 1.69 -2.36 24.33
N GLN A 18 3.02 -2.37 24.28
CA GLN A 18 3.83 -3.49 23.82
C GLN A 18 3.58 -4.78 24.62
N GLN A 19 3.46 -4.70 25.95
CA GLN A 19 3.25 -5.87 26.80
C GLN A 19 1.92 -6.57 26.49
N HIS A 20 0.87 -5.79 26.26
CA HIS A 20 -0.43 -6.31 25.83
C HIS A 20 -0.30 -7.04 24.49
N ALA A 21 0.44 -6.49 23.53
CA ALA A 21 0.65 -7.13 22.23
C ALA A 21 1.40 -8.47 22.37
N THR A 22 2.46 -8.52 23.19
CA THR A 22 3.22 -9.75 23.46
C THR A 22 2.35 -10.81 24.14
N ASN A 23 1.56 -10.43 25.15
CA ASN A 23 0.66 -11.37 25.83
C ASN A 23 -0.40 -11.91 24.86
N LEU A 24 -0.95 -11.05 24.01
CA LEU A 24 -1.92 -11.45 22.99
C LEU A 24 -1.32 -12.45 22.00
N LEU A 25 -0.11 -12.18 21.49
CA LEU A 25 0.59 -13.11 20.58
C LEU A 25 0.79 -14.48 21.23
N LYS A 26 1.21 -14.51 22.50
CA LYS A 26 1.38 -15.76 23.26
C LYS A 26 0.06 -16.53 23.35
N CYS A 27 -1.02 -15.87 23.77
CA CYS A 27 -2.33 -16.51 23.90
C CYS A 27 -2.87 -17.04 22.56
N ILE A 28 -2.65 -16.32 21.45
CA ILE A 28 -3.08 -16.78 20.12
C ILE A 28 -2.26 -18.00 19.68
N ASN A 29 -0.95 -18.01 19.93
CA ASN A 29 -0.08 -19.14 19.60
C ASN A 29 -0.34 -20.39 20.45
N GLU A 30 -0.94 -20.24 21.63
CA GLU A 30 -1.39 -21.37 22.45
C GLU A 30 -2.69 -22.00 21.95
N ALA A 31 -3.44 -21.31 21.07
CA ALA A 31 -4.75 -21.78 20.62
C ALA A 31 -4.69 -23.02 19.70
N HIS A 32 -3.58 -23.23 18.97
CA HIS A 32 -3.45 -24.39 18.10
C HIS A 32 -1.98 -24.79 17.86
N PRO A 33 -1.58 -26.05 18.08
CA PRO A 33 -0.17 -26.48 18.03
C PRO A 33 0.47 -26.35 16.64
N ASN A 34 -0.32 -26.35 15.56
CA ASN A 34 0.19 -26.25 14.19
C ASN A 34 0.10 -24.84 13.59
N ILE A 35 -0.41 -23.84 14.32
CA ILE A 35 -0.55 -22.48 13.80
C ILE A 35 0.28 -21.54 14.67
N HIS A 36 1.27 -20.89 14.06
CA HIS A 36 2.15 -19.94 14.74
C HIS A 36 2.05 -18.59 14.05
N PHE A 37 1.60 -17.59 14.79
CA PHE A 37 1.61 -16.20 14.41
C PHE A 37 2.93 -15.57 14.77
N THR A 38 3.38 -14.67 13.89
CA THR A 38 4.47 -13.73 14.13
C THR A 38 3.90 -12.32 14.27
N MET A 39 4.61 -11.45 14.97
CA MET A 39 4.22 -10.06 15.16
C MET A 39 5.36 -9.15 14.70
N GLU A 40 5.01 -8.16 13.89
CA GLU A 40 5.89 -7.03 13.59
C GLU A 40 5.55 -5.86 14.51
N HIS A 41 6.56 -5.06 14.83
CA HIS A 41 6.39 -3.87 15.67
C HIS A 41 6.54 -2.60 14.86
N GLU A 42 5.76 -1.60 15.26
CA GLU A 42 5.97 -0.23 14.82
C GLU A 42 7.38 0.24 15.18
N LYS A 43 8.08 0.84 14.21
CA LYS A 43 9.41 1.42 14.39
C LYS A 43 9.39 2.86 13.90
N GLU A 44 9.92 3.78 14.69
CA GLU A 44 9.95 5.22 14.35
C GLU A 44 8.57 5.81 14.00
N ASN A 45 7.51 5.37 14.68
CA ASN A 45 6.12 5.71 14.36
C ASN A 45 5.65 5.27 12.96
N LYS A 46 6.34 4.30 12.34
CA LYS A 46 6.01 3.75 11.03
C LYS A 46 5.63 2.27 11.16
N PHE A 47 4.61 1.89 10.42
CA PHE A 47 4.16 0.52 10.27
C PHE A 47 3.65 0.32 8.85
N HIS A 48 3.50 -0.91 8.41
CA HIS A 48 2.87 -1.19 7.12
C HIS A 48 1.87 -2.32 7.29
N PHE A 49 0.80 -2.28 6.50
CA PHE A 49 -0.17 -3.37 6.43
C PHE A 49 -0.56 -3.54 4.98
N LEU A 50 -0.30 -4.74 4.44
CA LEU A 50 -0.41 -5.03 3.01
C LEU A 50 0.39 -4.01 2.19
N ASP A 51 -0.30 -3.34 1.29
CA ASP A 51 0.21 -2.34 0.37
C ASP A 51 0.20 -0.90 0.93
N ILE A 52 -0.15 -0.71 2.20
CA ILE A 52 -0.26 0.61 2.84
C ILE A 52 0.89 0.81 3.83
N ALA A 53 1.70 1.84 3.59
CA ALA A 53 2.64 2.35 4.59
C ALA A 53 1.92 3.40 5.43
N MET A 54 2.07 3.33 6.74
CA MET A 54 1.42 4.22 7.71
C MET A 54 2.47 4.87 8.59
N LYS A 55 2.33 6.17 8.82
CA LYS A 55 3.15 6.92 9.77
C LYS A 55 2.24 7.71 10.71
N ARG A 56 2.41 7.49 12.01
CA ARG A 56 1.64 8.21 13.03
C ARG A 56 2.26 9.60 13.26
N GLY A 57 1.43 10.63 13.14
CA GLY A 57 1.73 12.01 13.49
C GLY A 57 1.72 12.23 15.01
N LYS A 58 2.40 13.29 15.48
CA LYS A 58 2.42 13.66 16.90
C LYS A 58 1.04 14.10 17.42
N ASP A 59 0.19 14.57 16.52
CA ASP A 59 -1.19 15.00 16.74
C ASP A 59 -2.20 13.83 16.71
N GLY A 60 -1.71 12.59 16.53
CA GLY A 60 -2.55 11.39 16.42
C GLY A 60 -3.11 11.13 15.02
N THR A 61 -2.80 11.98 14.03
CA THR A 61 -3.16 11.69 12.63
C THR A 61 -2.33 10.53 12.07
N VAL A 62 -2.83 9.90 11.01
CA VAL A 62 -2.11 8.81 10.31
C VAL A 62 -1.91 9.21 8.86
N GLN A 63 -0.65 9.49 8.52
CA GLN A 63 -0.20 9.66 7.15
C GLN A 63 -0.15 8.28 6.48
N ARG A 64 -0.65 8.16 5.25
CA ARG A 64 -0.65 6.91 4.50
C ARG A 64 0.03 7.10 3.15
N SER A 65 0.84 6.13 2.74
CA SER A 65 1.41 6.06 1.39
C SER A 65 1.41 4.62 0.87
N VAL A 66 1.89 4.40 -0.35
CA VAL A 66 1.99 3.06 -0.91
C VAL A 66 3.23 2.38 -0.34
N TYR A 67 3.04 1.24 0.34
CA TYR A 67 4.16 0.41 0.77
C TYR A 67 4.75 -0.34 -0.42
N LYS A 68 6.08 -0.32 -0.50
CA LYS A 68 6.87 -1.00 -1.53
C LYS A 68 7.85 -1.91 -0.81
N LYS A 69 7.74 -3.23 -1.04
CA LYS A 69 8.68 -4.20 -0.48
C LYS A 69 10.08 -3.89 -0.99
N GLY A 70 11.11 -4.13 -0.17
CA GLY A 70 12.51 -3.89 -0.56
C GLY A 70 12.97 -4.72 -1.77
N THR A 71 12.24 -5.78 -2.11
CA THR A 71 12.47 -6.63 -3.29
C THR A 71 11.71 -6.17 -4.53
N TRP A 72 11.03 -5.02 -4.50
CA TRP A 72 10.26 -4.52 -5.63
C TRP A 72 11.16 -3.75 -6.62
N ASP A 73 11.30 -4.30 -7.84
CA ASP A 73 12.19 -3.75 -8.88
C ASP A 73 11.57 -2.65 -9.75
N GLU A 74 10.40 -2.12 -9.39
CA GLU A 74 9.66 -1.13 -10.20
C GLU A 74 9.27 -1.59 -11.62
N ILE A 75 9.24 -2.90 -11.86
CA ILE A 75 8.90 -3.49 -13.17
C ILE A 75 7.39 -3.67 -13.26
N TYR A 76 6.81 -3.14 -14.34
CA TYR A 76 5.42 -3.35 -14.73
C TYR A 76 5.34 -3.86 -16.17
N LEU A 77 4.12 -4.04 -16.68
CA LEU A 77 3.90 -4.36 -18.08
C LEU A 77 4.55 -3.28 -18.96
N SER A 78 5.49 -3.67 -19.82
CA SER A 78 6.12 -2.73 -20.76
C SER A 78 5.08 -2.19 -21.76
N PHE A 79 5.18 -0.90 -22.10
CA PHE A 79 4.35 -0.30 -23.15
C PHE A 79 4.56 -0.96 -24.53
N ASN A 80 5.75 -1.50 -24.77
CA ASN A 80 6.12 -2.15 -26.04
C ASN A 80 5.87 -3.67 -26.03
N SER A 81 5.24 -4.20 -24.99
CA SER A 81 4.86 -5.61 -24.93
C SER A 81 3.80 -5.95 -25.98
N PHE A 82 3.69 -7.24 -26.32
CA PHE A 82 2.62 -7.75 -27.18
C PHE A 82 1.28 -7.88 -26.41
N CYS A 83 0.93 -6.86 -25.62
CA CYS A 83 -0.33 -6.78 -24.90
C CYS A 83 -1.27 -5.79 -25.57
N THR A 84 -2.57 -6.01 -25.40
CA THR A 84 -3.57 -5.10 -25.94
C THR A 84 -3.46 -3.72 -25.30
N ILE A 85 -3.81 -2.68 -26.05
CA ILE A 85 -3.82 -1.30 -25.53
C ILE A 85 -4.74 -1.15 -24.30
N ASN A 86 -5.78 -1.97 -24.19
CA ASN A 86 -6.69 -1.99 -23.05
C ASN A 86 -6.00 -2.48 -21.78
N CYS A 87 -5.15 -3.50 -21.86
CA CYS A 87 -4.36 -3.97 -20.72
C CYS A 87 -3.35 -2.90 -20.25
N ILE A 88 -2.64 -2.29 -21.20
CA ILE A 88 -1.67 -1.20 -20.93
C ILE A 88 -2.38 -0.01 -20.25
N LYS A 89 -3.55 0.37 -20.75
CA LYS A 89 -4.42 1.42 -20.18
C LYS A 89 -4.91 1.05 -18.78
N ALA A 90 -5.40 -0.18 -18.61
CA ALA A 90 -5.95 -0.65 -17.34
C ALA A 90 -4.89 -0.63 -16.25
N LEU A 91 -3.67 -1.10 -16.53
CA LEU A 91 -2.56 -1.03 -15.58
C LEU A 91 -2.28 0.41 -15.15
N ALA A 92 -2.10 1.33 -16.11
CA ALA A 92 -1.82 2.73 -15.79
C ALA A 92 -2.92 3.33 -14.89
N LYS A 93 -4.20 3.13 -15.27
CA LYS A 93 -5.34 3.57 -14.47
C LYS A 93 -5.35 2.97 -13.06
N THR A 94 -5.08 1.66 -12.94
CA THR A 94 -5.05 0.97 -11.65
C THR A 94 -3.98 1.54 -10.73
N LEU A 95 -2.79 1.86 -11.24
CA LEU A 95 -1.73 2.46 -10.42
C LEU A 95 -2.14 3.83 -9.88
N PHE A 96 -2.67 4.71 -10.73
CA PHE A 96 -3.14 6.02 -10.29
C PHE A 96 -4.32 5.92 -9.30
N HIS A 97 -5.32 5.11 -9.62
CA HIS A 97 -6.48 4.88 -8.75
C HIS A 97 -6.07 4.30 -7.39
N ARG A 98 -5.12 3.35 -7.38
CA ARG A 98 -4.55 2.78 -6.15
C ARG A 98 -3.90 3.88 -5.30
N THR A 99 -3.04 4.69 -5.89
CA THR A 99 -2.37 5.80 -5.19
C THR A 99 -3.38 6.78 -4.60
N GLU A 100 -4.40 7.20 -5.35
CA GLU A 100 -5.45 8.09 -4.85
C GLU A 100 -6.25 7.47 -3.69
N ARG A 101 -6.50 6.17 -3.74
CA ARG A 101 -7.32 5.47 -2.74
C ARG A 101 -6.59 5.28 -1.41
N MET A 102 -5.27 5.12 -1.48
CA MET A 102 -4.45 4.70 -0.35
C MET A 102 -3.75 5.89 0.33
N CYS A 103 -3.29 6.85 -0.45
CA CYS A 103 -2.51 7.97 0.06
C CYS A 103 -3.39 9.02 0.77
N THR A 104 -2.80 9.66 1.76
CA THR A 104 -3.34 10.90 2.36
C THR A 104 -2.90 12.11 1.53
N ALA A 105 -3.53 13.27 1.74
CA ALA A 105 -3.31 14.45 0.90
C ALA A 105 -1.85 14.93 0.91
N ASP A 106 -1.14 14.71 2.02
CA ASP A 106 0.26 15.06 2.26
C ASP A 106 1.28 14.15 1.56
N THR A 107 0.89 12.93 1.15
CA THR A 107 1.77 11.99 0.41
C THR A 107 1.36 11.79 -1.04
N LEU A 108 0.15 12.23 -1.40
CA LEU A 108 -0.46 11.92 -2.69
C LEU A 108 0.37 12.43 -3.86
N GLU A 109 0.86 13.67 -3.79
CA GLU A 109 1.63 14.28 -4.87
C GLU A 109 2.94 13.53 -5.14
N GLU A 110 3.68 13.21 -4.08
CA GLU A 110 4.95 12.47 -4.16
C GLU A 110 4.73 11.06 -4.76
N GLU A 111 3.69 10.36 -4.32
CA GLU A 111 3.38 9.02 -4.84
C GLU A 111 2.87 9.05 -6.29
N VAL A 112 2.09 10.07 -6.67
CA VAL A 112 1.68 10.26 -8.07
C VAL A 112 2.91 10.52 -8.95
N MET A 113 3.87 11.31 -8.49
CA MET A 113 5.13 11.52 -9.21
C MET A 113 5.94 10.22 -9.32
N SER A 114 6.00 9.41 -8.24
CA SER A 114 6.63 8.09 -8.26
C SER A 114 6.00 7.17 -9.30
N VAL A 115 4.67 7.09 -9.37
CA VAL A 115 3.96 6.29 -10.38
C VAL A 115 4.25 6.78 -11.80
N LYS A 116 4.24 8.10 -12.03
CA LYS A 116 4.58 8.67 -13.36
C LYS A 116 6.00 8.27 -13.77
N LYS A 117 6.97 8.40 -12.86
CA LYS A 117 8.37 8.00 -13.11
C LYS A 117 8.47 6.50 -13.43
N CYS A 118 7.80 5.67 -12.65
CA CYS A 118 7.80 4.22 -12.84
C CYS A 118 7.20 3.83 -14.21
N LEU A 119 6.05 4.39 -14.59
CA LEU A 119 5.47 4.17 -15.92
C LEU A 119 6.40 4.64 -17.04
N ARG A 120 7.09 5.77 -16.86
CA ARG A 120 8.10 6.25 -17.82
C ARG A 120 9.24 5.25 -18.00
N ASN A 121 9.76 4.70 -16.92
CA ASN A 121 10.81 3.69 -16.94
C ASN A 121 10.34 2.40 -17.67
N ASN A 122 9.04 2.10 -17.62
CA ASN A 122 8.42 0.98 -18.33
C ASN A 122 8.02 1.31 -19.80
N GLY A 123 8.49 2.43 -20.34
CA GLY A 123 8.34 2.79 -21.75
C GLY A 123 7.07 3.56 -22.12
N TYR A 124 6.28 4.00 -21.13
CA TYR A 124 5.02 4.68 -21.42
C TYR A 124 5.25 6.11 -21.98
N PRO A 125 4.58 6.48 -23.09
CA PRO A 125 4.62 7.84 -23.61
C PRO A 125 4.01 8.85 -22.63
N LEU A 126 4.59 10.05 -22.55
CA LEU A 126 4.19 11.11 -21.61
C LEU A 126 2.71 11.48 -21.77
N LYS A 127 2.27 11.69 -23.02
CA LYS A 127 0.88 11.98 -23.37
C LYS A 127 -0.07 10.87 -22.95
N PHE A 128 0.38 9.61 -22.94
CA PHE A 128 -0.42 8.47 -22.50
C PHE A 128 -0.63 8.52 -20.98
N ILE A 129 0.46 8.73 -20.24
CA ILE A 129 0.42 8.85 -18.77
C ILE A 129 -0.47 10.03 -18.36
N GLU A 130 -0.32 11.19 -18.99
CA GLU A 130 -1.14 12.38 -18.69
C GLU A 130 -2.61 12.19 -19.04
N LYS A 131 -2.92 11.43 -20.10
CA LYS A 131 -4.30 11.15 -20.49
C LYS A 131 -5.00 10.21 -19.52
N TYR A 132 -4.31 9.15 -19.08
CA TYR A 132 -4.91 8.08 -18.27
C TYR A 132 -4.57 8.15 -16.78
N GLY A 133 -3.76 9.11 -16.36
CA GLY A 133 -3.50 9.44 -14.96
C GLY A 133 -4.30 10.61 -14.43
N LYS A 134 -5.19 11.20 -15.25
CA LYS A 134 -6.19 12.16 -14.79
C LYS A 134 -7.37 11.42 -14.16
N ARG A 135 -7.99 12.03 -13.14
CA ARG A 135 -9.28 11.61 -12.62
C ARG A 135 -10.25 11.45 -13.78
N GLU A 136 -10.87 10.28 -13.89
CA GLU A 136 -12.23 10.25 -14.45
C GLU A 136 -13.08 10.92 -13.37
N ASP A 137 -13.57 12.13 -13.66
CA ASP A 137 -14.54 12.80 -12.80
C ASP A 137 -15.62 11.77 -12.47
N LYS A 138 -15.86 11.58 -11.16
CA LYS A 138 -16.90 10.67 -10.69
C LYS A 138 -18.18 11.01 -11.45
N ILE A 139 -18.63 10.10 -12.30
CA ILE A 139 -19.99 10.15 -12.80
C ILE A 139 -20.88 10.07 -11.54
N PRO A 140 -21.78 11.05 -11.34
CA PRO A 140 -22.53 11.22 -10.09
C PRO A 140 -23.31 9.97 -9.67
#